data_AF-A0A5D6WAV2-F1
#
_entry.id   AF-A0A5D6WAV2-F1
#
_cell.length_a   1.000
_cell.length_b   1.000
_cell.length_c   1.000
_cell.angle_alpha   90.00
_cell.angle_beta   90.00
_cell.angle_gamma   90.00
#
_symmetry.space_group_name_H-M   'P 1'
#
loop_
_entity.id
_entity.type
_entity.pdbx_description
1 polymer ?
#
loop_
_entity_poly.entity_id
_entity_poly.type
_entity_poly.pdbx_seq_one_letter_code
_entity_poly.pdbx_strand_id
1 'polypeptide(L)'
;MAQEILSAGIDIGTTTSQVIFSRLRLENNSYTAIPDVKITQKEVLYKSPVHFTPLRDDGNIDAKALDRLLLAEYAQAGVKREDIVTGAVIITGESSRKQNARLAVDKLSAAAGDFVVAAAGPDLESVLAGYGAGAADYSERVPIAVANFDIGGGTTNVAVFLGGELQDAFALDIGGRLVRVAPDHRVTYISPRIQPLVALLGLSLRLGEVARLAELKELADRFAGICRRICLDEPLSPAEQRLFIGHSKRQGRLSAVMFSGGVAEYIREEAEPGWDDVLRYGDIGPLVGAAFWQVFSAQPEVKLLNPRERIRATVIGAGSYAVRLSGSTVMMNDELVPLTNIPVIRLEHLACPEALREEYRVKRAVYPAGQQVAIALTGPTGGSYEELAKLADGLLAATAKEAQILLVVMEQDYAKALGLMLKHRGAARQVISLDRIHAQPGDYIDIGKSVAGTVPVVVKTLIFKS
;
A
#
# COMPACT_ATOMS: atom_id res chain seq x y z
N MET A 1 25.20 2.91 -19.56
CA MET A 1 25.67 4.05 -18.73
C MET A 1 24.90 4.02 -17.43
N ALA A 2 25.58 4.16 -16.29
CA ALA A 2 24.94 4.23 -14.98
C ALA A 2 24.75 5.69 -14.57
N GLN A 3 23.55 6.06 -14.15
CA GLN A 3 23.20 7.40 -13.65
C GLN A 3 22.74 7.28 -12.20
N GLU A 4 23.12 8.23 -11.36
CA GLU A 4 22.61 8.33 -10.00
C GLU A 4 21.62 9.48 -9.89
N ILE A 5 20.49 9.23 -9.22
CA ILE A 5 19.48 10.26 -8.92
C ILE A 5 19.09 10.20 -7.45
N LEU A 6 18.61 11.33 -6.92
CA LEU A 6 18.00 11.37 -5.59
C LEU A 6 16.49 11.22 -5.70
N SER A 7 15.92 10.50 -4.74
CA SER A 7 14.49 10.28 -4.61
C SER A 7 14.00 10.48 -3.18
N ALA A 8 12.72 10.86 -3.04
CA ALA A 8 12.04 11.00 -1.76
C ALA A 8 10.84 10.04 -1.65
N GLY A 9 10.73 9.33 -0.53
CA GLY A 9 9.52 8.63 -0.13
C GLY A 9 8.88 9.37 1.05
N ILE A 10 7.63 9.81 0.89
CA ILE A 10 6.88 10.54 1.92
C ILE A 10 5.64 9.72 2.25
N ASP A 11 5.47 9.40 3.53
CA ASP A 11 4.28 8.71 4.04
C ASP A 11 3.56 9.63 5.02
N ILE A 12 2.29 9.88 4.72
CA ILE A 12 1.42 10.81 5.45
C ILE A 12 0.22 10.03 5.97
N GLY A 13 0.34 9.54 7.19
CA GLY A 13 -0.72 8.82 7.87
C GLY A 13 -1.61 9.70 8.74
N THR A 14 -2.64 9.09 9.32
CA THR A 14 -3.57 9.75 10.24
C THR A 14 -2.93 10.14 11.58
N THR A 15 -1.86 9.45 11.97
CA THR A 15 -1.15 9.71 13.24
C THR A 15 0.24 10.26 13.00
N THR A 16 0.99 9.64 12.10
CA THR A 16 2.40 9.92 11.89
C THR A 16 2.70 10.27 10.44
N SER A 17 3.69 11.12 10.24
CA SER A 17 4.27 11.43 8.94
C SER A 17 5.79 11.22 8.99
N GLN A 18 6.35 10.73 7.89
CA GLN A 18 7.78 10.45 7.78
C GLN A 18 8.27 10.63 6.35
N VAL A 19 9.56 10.94 6.21
CA VAL A 19 10.23 11.07 4.92
C VAL A 19 11.53 10.28 4.90
N ILE A 20 11.83 9.69 3.74
CA ILE A 20 13.08 9.00 3.46
C ILE A 20 13.66 9.58 2.18
N PHE A 21 14.95 9.89 2.21
CA PHE A 21 15.71 10.24 1.01
C PHE A 21 16.63 9.09 0.62
N SER A 22 16.61 8.73 -0.66
CA SER A 22 17.40 7.63 -1.19
C SER A 22 18.18 8.07 -2.43
N ARG A 23 19.36 7.48 -2.61
CA ARG A 23 20.10 7.49 -3.87
C ARG A 23 19.73 6.25 -4.66
N LEU A 24 19.32 6.45 -5.91
CA LEU A 24 18.95 5.38 -6.82
C LEU A 24 19.97 5.34 -7.95
N ARG A 25 20.56 4.17 -8.18
CA ARG A 25 21.43 3.91 -9.34
C ARG A 25 20.59 3.31 -10.44
N LEU A 26 20.54 4.02 -11.56
CA LEU A 26 19.82 3.67 -12.77
C LEU A 26 20.80 3.14 -13.81
N GLU A 27 20.49 1.99 -14.40
CA GLU A 27 21.23 1.45 -15.54
C GLU A 27 20.27 1.27 -16.71
N ASN A 28 20.65 1.82 -17.87
CA ASN A 28 19.95 1.57 -19.12
C ASN A 28 20.47 0.26 -19.73
N ASN A 29 19.61 -0.74 -19.78
CA ASN A 29 19.90 -2.07 -20.32
C ASN A 29 19.53 -2.21 -21.80
N SER A 30 19.03 -1.15 -22.45
CA SER A 30 18.73 -1.19 -23.87
C SER A 30 19.95 -0.89 -24.74
N TYR A 31 20.12 -1.69 -25.79
CA TYR A 31 21.02 -1.43 -26.92
C TYR A 31 20.30 -0.74 -28.10
N THR A 32 19.03 -0.38 -27.90
CA THR A 32 18.15 0.22 -28.90
C THR A 32 17.80 1.67 -28.52
N ALA A 33 17.13 2.40 -29.41
CA ALA A 33 16.74 3.79 -29.19
C ALA A 33 15.68 3.99 -28.08
N ILE A 34 15.09 2.92 -27.55
CA ILE A 34 14.10 2.96 -26.47
C ILE A 34 14.81 2.65 -25.16
N PRO A 35 14.90 3.58 -24.18
CA PRO A 35 15.58 3.33 -22.91
C PRO A 35 14.89 2.23 -22.07
N ASP A 36 15.62 1.19 -21.67
CA ASP A 36 15.20 0.24 -20.62
C ASP A 36 15.96 0.56 -19.33
N VAL A 37 15.52 1.63 -18.67
CA VAL A 37 16.13 2.09 -17.42
C VAL A 37 15.59 1.24 -16.27
N LYS A 38 16.50 0.62 -15.52
CA LYS A 38 16.21 -0.14 -14.30
C LYS A 38 16.99 0.44 -13.14
N ILE A 39 16.40 0.44 -11.96
CA ILE A 39 17.16 0.67 -10.73
C ILE A 39 17.90 -0.61 -10.41
N THR A 40 19.22 -0.53 -10.36
CA THR A 40 20.09 -1.65 -9.98
C THR A 40 20.54 -1.56 -8.53
N GLN A 41 20.45 -0.38 -7.92
CA GLN A 41 20.80 -0.18 -6.52
C GLN A 41 20.00 0.94 -5.89
N LYS A 42 19.63 0.75 -4.62
CA LYS A 42 19.03 1.76 -3.76
C LYS A 42 19.85 1.88 -2.48
N GLU A 43 20.22 3.09 -2.13
CA GLU A 43 20.89 3.44 -0.88
C GLU A 43 20.04 4.47 -0.14
N VAL A 44 19.63 4.15 1.09
CA VAL A 44 18.90 5.11 1.93
C VAL A 44 19.91 6.08 2.56
N LEU A 45 19.83 7.35 2.17
CA LEU A 45 20.74 8.40 2.66
C LEU A 45 20.28 8.99 3.99
N TYR A 46 18.97 9.10 4.15
CA TYR A 46 18.38 9.75 5.31
C TYR A 46 17.01 9.13 5.63
N LYS A 47 16.77 8.88 6.91
CA LYS A 47 15.47 8.50 7.46
C LYS A 47 15.09 9.56 8.49
N SER A 48 14.00 10.30 8.27
CA SER A 48 13.54 11.28 9.25
C SER A 48 13.19 10.60 10.58
N PRO A 49 13.18 11.35 11.70
CA PRO A 49 12.36 10.98 12.84
C PRO A 49 10.91 10.74 12.41
N VAL A 50 10.16 10.01 13.22
CA VAL A 50 8.73 9.83 13.00
C VAL A 50 8.03 10.98 13.69
N HIS A 51 7.33 11.80 12.92
CA HIS A 51 6.64 12.97 13.44
C HIS A 51 5.15 12.68 13.57
N PHE A 52 4.48 13.33 14.52
CA PHE A 52 3.03 13.40 14.49
C PHE A 52 2.57 14.18 13.27
N THR A 53 1.58 13.65 12.55
CA THR A 53 0.96 14.34 11.42
C THR A 53 0.32 15.63 11.93
N PRO A 54 0.69 16.81 11.39
CA PRO A 54 0.06 18.07 11.78
C PRO A 54 -1.41 18.07 11.33
N LEU A 55 -2.32 18.02 12.30
CA LEU A 55 -3.77 18.11 12.06
C LEU A 55 -4.31 19.40 12.67
N ARG A 56 -5.33 19.97 12.03
CA ARG A 56 -6.17 21.04 12.58
C ARG A 56 -7.22 20.46 13.53
N ASP A 57 -7.94 21.32 14.26
CA ASP A 57 -8.96 20.91 15.23
C ASP A 57 -10.13 20.12 14.60
N ASP A 58 -10.41 20.35 13.32
CA ASP A 58 -11.39 19.58 12.52
C ASP A 58 -10.84 18.22 12.04
N GLY A 59 -9.61 17.89 12.44
CA GLY A 59 -8.87 16.68 12.07
C GLY A 59 -8.26 16.74 10.67
N ASN A 60 -8.44 17.81 9.89
CA ASN A 60 -7.84 17.94 8.56
C ASN A 60 -6.34 18.19 8.64
N ILE A 61 -5.57 17.67 7.68
CA ILE A 61 -4.12 17.94 7.60
C ILE A 61 -3.85 19.45 7.49
N ASP A 62 -3.01 19.97 8.39
CA ASP A 62 -2.47 21.33 8.27
C ASP A 62 -1.32 21.34 7.25
N ALA A 63 -1.68 21.61 6.00
CA ALA A 63 -0.74 21.67 4.88
C ALA A 63 0.46 22.61 5.13
N LYS A 64 0.27 23.74 5.83
CA LYS A 64 1.36 24.69 6.09
C LYS A 64 2.33 24.14 7.15
N ALA A 65 1.81 23.50 8.18
CA ALA A 65 2.65 22.87 9.19
C ALA A 65 3.37 21.64 8.63
N LEU A 66 2.70 20.85 7.78
CA LEU A 66 3.33 19.72 7.09
C LEU A 66 4.44 20.17 6.13
N ASP A 67 4.23 21.23 5.36
CA ASP A 67 5.27 21.78 4.47
C ASP A 67 6.50 22.27 5.24
N ARG A 68 6.30 22.98 6.37
CA ARG A 68 7.41 23.39 7.26
C ARG A 68 8.16 22.20 7.84
N LEU A 69 7.44 21.16 8.26
CA LEU A 69 8.02 19.92 8.77
C LEU A 69 8.90 19.28 7.69
N LEU A 70 8.36 19.07 6.48
CA LEU A 70 9.12 18.50 5.39
C LEU A 70 10.36 19.35 5.05
N LEU A 71 10.23 20.69 4.95
CA LEU A 71 11.37 21.58 4.72
C LEU A 71 12.47 21.43 5.77
N ALA A 72 12.12 21.23 7.04
CA ALA A 72 13.09 20.97 8.09
C ALA A 72 13.82 19.64 7.89
N GLU A 73 13.11 18.59 7.46
CA GLU A 73 13.70 17.28 7.17
C GLU A 73 14.60 17.30 5.91
N TYR A 74 14.21 18.04 4.86
CA TYR A 74 15.08 18.32 3.70
C TYR A 74 16.39 19.01 4.14
N ALA A 75 16.29 20.02 4.99
CA ALA A 75 17.45 20.75 5.51
C ALA A 75 18.35 19.85 6.39
N GLN A 76 17.76 19.03 7.27
CA GLN A 76 18.52 18.06 8.09
C GLN A 76 19.24 17.01 7.24
N ALA A 77 18.62 16.57 6.15
CA ALA A 77 19.22 15.63 5.21
C ALA A 77 20.31 16.27 4.33
N GLY A 78 20.44 17.60 4.33
CA GLY A 78 21.32 18.32 3.41
C GLY A 78 20.90 18.23 1.94
N VAL A 79 19.61 17.99 1.68
CA VAL A 79 19.04 17.81 0.34
C VAL A 79 18.14 19.00 0.01
N LYS A 80 18.28 19.58 -1.18
CA LYS A 80 17.32 20.59 -1.65
C LYS A 80 16.19 19.91 -2.42
N ARG A 81 15.01 20.55 -2.44
CA ARG A 81 13.86 20.05 -3.22
C ARG A 81 14.17 19.88 -4.71
N GLU A 82 14.94 20.81 -5.26
CA GLU A 82 15.39 20.80 -6.66
C GLU A 82 16.31 19.61 -7.01
N ASP A 83 16.99 19.03 -6.03
CA ASP A 83 17.86 17.86 -6.23
C ASP A 83 17.04 16.56 -6.33
N ILE A 84 15.80 16.56 -5.84
CA ILE A 84 14.91 15.40 -5.95
C ILE A 84 14.33 15.33 -7.35
N VAL A 85 14.83 14.37 -8.11
CA VAL A 85 14.36 14.08 -9.46
C VAL A 85 12.96 13.48 -9.41
N THR A 86 12.67 12.71 -8.36
CA THR A 86 11.43 11.92 -8.28
C THR A 86 11.09 11.44 -6.86
N GLY A 87 9.84 11.04 -6.63
CA GLY A 87 9.48 10.37 -5.40
C GLY A 87 8.11 9.72 -5.40
N ALA A 88 7.73 9.22 -4.22
CA ALA A 88 6.39 8.74 -3.95
C ALA A 88 5.86 9.46 -2.71
N VAL A 89 4.62 9.92 -2.78
CA VAL A 89 3.85 10.36 -1.62
C VAL A 89 2.68 9.41 -1.43
N ILE A 90 2.68 8.70 -0.31
CA ILE A 90 1.59 7.82 0.09
C ILE A 90 0.79 8.53 1.18
N ILE A 91 -0.51 8.63 0.97
CA ILE A 91 -1.45 9.11 1.98
C ILE A 91 -2.23 7.91 2.50
N THR A 92 -2.09 7.60 3.79
CA THR A 92 -2.58 6.39 4.43
C THR A 92 -3.70 6.65 5.45
N GLY A 93 -4.42 5.59 5.84
CA GLY A 93 -5.50 5.64 6.83
C GLY A 93 -6.65 6.61 6.51
N GLU A 94 -7.31 7.15 7.52
CA GLU A 94 -8.44 8.08 7.35
C GLU A 94 -8.02 9.41 6.68
N SER A 95 -6.72 9.74 6.69
CA SER A 95 -6.19 10.89 5.97
C SER A 95 -6.34 10.76 4.45
N SER A 96 -6.33 9.54 3.89
CA SER A 96 -6.46 9.32 2.44
C SER A 96 -7.85 9.70 1.89
N ARG A 97 -8.86 9.74 2.76
CA ARG A 97 -10.24 10.13 2.42
C ARG A 97 -10.46 11.64 2.41
N LYS A 98 -9.50 12.42 2.93
CA LYS A 98 -9.67 13.87 3.09
C LYS A 98 -9.20 14.60 1.84
N GLN A 99 -10.12 15.36 1.24
CA GLN A 99 -9.86 16.10 -0.01
C GLN A 99 -8.68 17.09 0.13
N ASN A 100 -8.44 17.62 1.34
CA ASN A 100 -7.34 18.54 1.60
C ASN A 100 -5.96 17.85 1.67
N ALA A 101 -5.89 16.55 1.95
CA ALA A 101 -4.64 15.80 1.97
C ALA A 101 -4.04 15.73 0.57
N ARG A 102 -4.88 15.43 -0.44
CA ARG A 102 -4.48 15.41 -1.85
C ARG A 102 -4.00 16.79 -2.31
N LEU A 103 -4.73 17.86 -1.98
CA LEU A 103 -4.32 19.23 -2.30
C LEU A 103 -3.03 19.67 -1.61
N ALA A 104 -2.77 19.20 -0.38
CA ALA A 104 -1.52 19.47 0.32
C ALA A 104 -0.34 18.79 -0.39
N VAL A 105 -0.53 17.55 -0.82
CA VAL A 105 0.48 16.78 -1.55
C VAL A 105 0.69 17.30 -2.97
N ASP A 106 -0.35 17.67 -3.71
CA ASP A 106 -0.22 18.25 -5.05
C ASP A 106 0.63 19.52 -5.02
N LYS A 107 0.52 20.33 -3.96
CA LYS A 107 1.38 21.51 -3.76
C LYS A 107 2.82 21.16 -3.41
N LEU A 108 3.05 20.06 -2.69
CA LEU A 108 4.38 19.56 -2.38
C LEU A 108 5.07 18.98 -3.62
N SER A 109 4.34 18.21 -4.43
CA SER A 109 4.81 17.61 -5.69
C SER A 109 5.03 18.64 -6.79
N ALA A 110 4.20 19.69 -6.90
CA ALA A 110 4.43 20.75 -7.88
C ALA A 110 5.78 21.49 -7.71
N ALA A 111 6.39 21.39 -6.53
CA ALA A 111 7.68 21.99 -6.21
C ALA A 111 8.85 20.98 -6.22
N ALA A 112 8.58 19.68 -6.36
CA ALA A 112 9.59 18.62 -6.29
C ALA A 112 9.27 17.57 -7.38
N GLY A 113 10.08 17.50 -8.45
CA GLY A 113 10.15 16.38 -9.41
C GLY A 113 8.86 15.76 -9.98
N ASP A 114 8.99 14.59 -10.61
CA ASP A 114 7.86 13.73 -10.99
C ASP A 114 7.56 12.77 -9.84
N PHE A 115 6.47 13.04 -9.10
CA PHE A 115 6.05 12.24 -7.95
C PHE A 115 4.82 11.38 -8.25
N VAL A 116 4.84 10.14 -7.76
CA VAL A 116 3.62 9.34 -7.61
C VAL A 116 2.88 9.83 -6.37
N VAL A 117 1.65 10.29 -6.53
CA VAL A 117 0.76 10.59 -5.40
C VAL A 117 -0.28 9.50 -5.34
N ALA A 118 -0.18 8.63 -4.33
CA ALA A 118 -1.12 7.54 -4.13
C ALA A 118 -1.90 7.77 -2.83
N ALA A 119 -3.22 7.88 -2.95
CA ALA A 119 -4.10 7.70 -1.80
C ALA A 119 -4.29 6.20 -1.61
N ALA A 120 -3.71 5.65 -0.54
CA ALA A 120 -3.83 4.25 -0.20
C ALA A 120 -5.09 4.05 0.65
N GLY A 121 -6.01 3.22 0.14
CA GLY A 121 -6.99 2.57 1.00
C GLY A 121 -6.29 1.54 1.92
N PRO A 122 -6.99 1.03 2.94
CA PRO A 122 -6.39 0.10 3.91
C PRO A 122 -5.72 -1.11 3.25
N ASP A 123 -6.32 -1.69 2.21
CA ASP A 123 -5.76 -2.85 1.51
C ASP A 123 -4.46 -2.51 0.76
N LEU A 124 -4.40 -1.36 0.08
CA LEU A 124 -3.18 -0.94 -0.61
C LEU A 124 -2.08 -0.65 0.42
N GLU A 125 -2.41 -0.01 1.54
CA GLU A 125 -1.49 0.23 2.64
C GLU A 125 -0.94 -1.10 3.21
N SER A 126 -1.80 -2.10 3.41
CA SER A 126 -1.40 -3.45 3.80
C SER A 126 -0.36 -4.05 2.85
N VAL A 127 -0.60 -3.93 1.54
CA VAL A 127 0.27 -4.47 0.49
C VAL A 127 1.62 -3.77 0.51
N LEU A 128 1.64 -2.43 0.56
CA LEU A 128 2.86 -1.64 0.63
C LEU A 128 3.69 -1.99 1.86
N ALA A 129 3.05 -2.10 3.04
CA ALA A 129 3.70 -2.51 4.26
C ALA A 129 4.24 -3.93 4.19
N GLY A 130 3.50 -4.86 3.57
CA GLY A 130 3.94 -6.24 3.38
C GLY A 130 5.18 -6.39 2.50
N TYR A 131 5.27 -5.60 1.42
CA TYR A 131 6.49 -5.52 0.62
C TYR A 131 7.65 -4.91 1.42
N GLY A 132 7.43 -3.77 2.08
CA GLY A 132 8.46 -3.11 2.87
C GLY A 132 8.98 -3.93 4.06
N ALA A 133 8.12 -4.75 4.66
CA ALA A 133 8.50 -5.69 5.72
C ALA A 133 9.30 -6.89 5.18
N GLY A 134 9.22 -7.18 3.87
CA GLY A 134 9.87 -8.31 3.22
C GLY A 134 9.06 -9.61 3.24
N ALA A 135 7.74 -9.53 3.46
CA ALA A 135 6.87 -10.70 3.48
C ALA A 135 6.77 -11.38 2.10
N ALA A 136 6.63 -10.58 1.04
CA ALA A 136 6.61 -11.07 -0.33
C ALA A 136 7.92 -11.80 -0.68
N ASP A 137 9.08 -11.16 -0.47
CA ASP A 137 10.40 -11.74 -0.71
C ASP A 137 10.66 -13.03 0.07
N TYR A 138 10.15 -13.12 1.30
CA TYR A 138 10.27 -14.34 2.09
C TYR A 138 9.43 -15.46 1.47
N SER A 139 8.18 -15.16 1.11
CA SER A 139 7.25 -16.12 0.52
C SER A 139 7.67 -16.60 -0.88
N GLU A 140 8.48 -15.81 -1.61
CA GLU A 140 9.09 -16.18 -2.90
C GLU A 140 10.22 -17.20 -2.71
N ARG A 141 11.06 -17.01 -1.68
CA ARG A 141 12.18 -17.91 -1.38
C ARG A 141 11.76 -19.19 -0.65
N VAL A 142 10.72 -19.08 0.16
CA VAL A 142 10.18 -20.17 0.98
C VAL A 142 8.70 -20.30 0.65
N PRO A 143 8.22 -21.43 0.07
CA PRO A 143 6.85 -21.58 -0.43
C PRO A 143 5.84 -21.78 0.70
N ILE A 144 5.75 -20.80 1.60
CA ILE A 144 4.79 -20.73 2.70
C ILE A 144 4.05 -19.40 2.60
N ALA A 145 2.78 -19.39 3.02
CA ALA A 145 2.02 -18.16 3.13
C ALA A 145 2.57 -17.31 4.28
N VAL A 146 2.91 -16.06 4.00
CA VAL A 146 3.42 -15.09 4.97
C VAL A 146 2.46 -13.92 5.07
N ALA A 147 1.95 -13.65 6.27
CA ALA A 147 1.13 -12.48 6.52
C ALA A 147 1.94 -11.38 7.23
N ASN A 148 1.93 -10.17 6.69
CA ASN A 148 2.43 -9.00 7.39
C ASN A 148 1.27 -8.29 8.09
N PHE A 149 1.38 -8.09 9.40
CA PHE A 149 0.48 -7.26 10.20
C PHE A 149 1.16 -5.92 10.47
N ASP A 150 0.77 -4.89 9.74
CA ASP A 150 1.20 -3.50 9.96
C ASP A 150 0.30 -2.85 11.02
N ILE A 151 0.80 -2.73 12.25
CA ILE A 151 0.04 -2.29 13.41
C ILE A 151 0.36 -0.82 13.68
N GLY A 152 -0.58 0.04 13.30
CA GLY A 152 -0.51 1.48 13.47
C GLY A 152 -1.23 1.99 14.71
N GLY A 153 -1.46 3.31 14.73
CA GLY A 153 -2.23 3.96 15.78
C GLY A 153 -3.73 3.66 15.69
N GLY A 154 -4.31 3.63 14.50
CA GLY A 154 -5.76 3.44 14.31
C GLY A 154 -6.15 2.07 13.79
N THR A 155 -5.26 1.42 13.04
CA THR A 155 -5.58 0.21 12.27
C THR A 155 -4.45 -0.79 12.29
N THR A 156 -4.81 -2.05 12.09
CA THR A 156 -3.90 -3.14 11.75
C THR A 156 -4.20 -3.55 10.32
N ASN A 157 -3.27 -3.25 9.42
CA ASN A 157 -3.36 -3.51 7.99
C ASN A 157 -2.62 -4.82 7.68
N VAL A 158 -3.30 -5.79 7.08
CA VAL A 158 -2.78 -7.15 6.87
C VAL A 158 -2.71 -7.50 5.39
N ALA A 159 -1.54 -7.93 4.92
CA ALA A 159 -1.37 -8.49 3.57
C ALA A 159 -0.74 -9.89 3.64
N VAL A 160 -1.26 -10.80 2.83
CA VAL A 160 -0.83 -12.20 2.77
C VAL A 160 -0.18 -12.49 1.42
N PHE A 161 1.04 -13.03 1.44
CA PHE A 161 1.81 -13.37 0.24
C PHE A 161 2.13 -14.86 0.19
N LEU A 162 2.16 -15.43 -1.01
CA LEU A 162 2.62 -16.78 -1.30
C LEU A 162 3.36 -16.77 -2.64
N GLY A 163 4.59 -17.28 -2.68
CA GLY A 163 5.39 -17.27 -3.90
C GLY A 163 5.70 -15.86 -4.41
N GLY A 164 5.73 -14.85 -3.53
CA GLY A 164 5.88 -13.44 -3.91
C GLY A 164 4.59 -12.76 -4.38
N GLU A 165 3.51 -13.51 -4.59
CA GLU A 165 2.23 -13.00 -5.08
C GLU A 165 1.24 -12.71 -3.94
N LEU A 166 0.49 -11.62 -4.09
CA LEU A 166 -0.56 -11.22 -3.15
C LEU A 166 -1.74 -12.21 -3.19
N GLN A 167 -2.09 -12.75 -2.03
CA GLN A 167 -3.19 -13.71 -1.85
C GLN A 167 -4.41 -13.09 -1.16
N ASP A 168 -4.18 -12.10 -0.28
CA ASP A 168 -5.21 -11.39 0.46
C ASP A 168 -4.69 -10.05 0.99
N ALA A 169 -5.60 -9.11 1.18
CA ALA A 169 -5.35 -7.89 1.91
C ALA A 169 -6.62 -7.50 2.67
N PHE A 170 -6.50 -7.08 3.91
CA PHE A 170 -7.62 -6.59 4.72
C PHE A 170 -7.12 -5.68 5.84
N ALA A 171 -8.01 -5.01 6.55
CA ALA A 171 -7.66 -4.16 7.68
C ALA A 171 -8.64 -4.27 8.84
N LEU A 172 -8.16 -3.93 10.03
CA LEU A 172 -8.90 -3.99 11.29
C LEU A 172 -8.82 -2.66 12.03
N ASP A 173 -9.91 -2.25 12.69
CA ASP A 173 -9.95 -1.18 13.69
C ASP A 173 -9.27 -1.64 15.01
N ILE A 174 -7.97 -1.95 14.92
CA ILE A 174 -7.09 -2.36 16.02
C ILE A 174 -5.83 -1.50 15.95
N GLY A 175 -5.41 -0.88 17.06
CA GLY A 175 -4.24 -0.01 17.05
C GLY A 175 -4.02 0.71 18.38
N GLY A 176 -2.85 1.32 18.53
CA GLY A 176 -2.41 1.91 19.80
C GLY A 176 -3.18 3.16 20.25
N ARG A 177 -3.69 3.95 19.30
CA ARG A 177 -4.34 5.26 19.53
C ARG A 177 -5.86 5.23 19.52
N LEU A 178 -6.44 4.04 19.49
CA LEU A 178 -7.88 3.84 19.67
C LEU A 178 -8.33 4.20 21.09
N VAL A 179 -7.41 4.21 22.05
CA VAL A 179 -7.56 4.83 23.37
C VAL A 179 -6.39 5.78 23.60
N ARG A 180 -6.66 7.01 24.03
CA ARG A 180 -5.63 7.99 24.39
C ARG A 180 -5.83 8.46 25.82
N VAL A 181 -4.72 8.77 26.47
CA VAL A 181 -4.70 9.19 27.87
C VAL A 181 -3.86 10.46 28.05
N ALA A 182 -4.27 11.29 29.01
CA ALA A 182 -3.52 12.45 29.47
C ALA A 182 -2.46 12.05 30.50
N PRO A 183 -1.49 12.94 30.81
CA PRO A 183 -0.50 12.72 31.86
C PRO A 183 -1.07 12.38 33.25
N ASP A 184 -2.31 12.79 33.54
CA ASP A 184 -3.02 12.47 34.79
C ASP A 184 -3.83 11.16 34.69
N HIS A 185 -3.53 10.32 33.70
CA HIS A 185 -4.16 9.03 33.40
C HIS A 185 -5.63 9.11 32.96
N ARG A 186 -6.17 10.30 32.72
CA ARG A 186 -7.54 10.45 32.22
C ARG A 186 -7.65 10.06 30.75
N VAL A 187 -8.71 9.36 30.40
CA VAL A 187 -9.01 9.03 29.01
C VAL A 187 -9.42 10.30 28.26
N THR A 188 -8.64 10.69 27.27
CA THR A 188 -8.89 11.85 26.42
C THR A 188 -9.59 11.49 25.11
N TYR A 189 -9.56 10.21 24.73
CA TYR A 189 -10.21 9.72 23.53
C TYR A 189 -10.45 8.22 23.61
N ILE A 190 -11.62 7.79 23.11
CA ILE A 190 -11.95 6.39 22.82
C ILE A 190 -12.56 6.35 21.42
N SER A 191 -12.01 5.52 20.54
CA SER A 191 -12.57 5.36 19.20
C SER A 191 -13.97 4.75 19.27
N PRO A 192 -14.97 5.34 18.58
CA PRO A 192 -16.31 4.75 18.48
C PRO A 192 -16.30 3.32 17.93
N ARG A 193 -15.29 2.98 17.12
CA ARG A 193 -15.14 1.66 16.47
C ARG A 193 -14.96 0.52 17.48
N ILE A 194 -14.34 0.80 18.62
CA ILE A 194 -14.05 -0.21 19.65
C ILE A 194 -15.09 -0.22 20.78
N GLN A 195 -16.05 0.71 20.80
CA GLN A 195 -17.07 0.74 21.85
C GLN A 195 -17.84 -0.57 22.01
N PRO A 196 -18.24 -1.28 20.93
CA PRO A 196 -18.88 -2.60 21.06
C PRO A 196 -17.97 -3.62 21.76
N LEU A 197 -16.66 -3.56 21.51
CA LEU A 197 -15.67 -4.46 22.14
C LEU A 197 -15.46 -4.10 23.61
N VAL A 198 -15.31 -2.81 23.93
CA VAL A 198 -15.21 -2.30 25.31
C VAL A 198 -16.42 -2.73 26.14
N ALA A 199 -17.63 -2.63 25.58
CA ALA A 199 -18.85 -3.08 26.24
C ALA A 199 -18.90 -4.61 26.42
N LEU A 200 -18.47 -5.38 25.40
CA LEU A 200 -18.40 -6.84 25.48
C LEU A 200 -17.46 -7.32 26.61
N LEU A 201 -16.34 -6.64 26.81
CA LEU A 201 -15.37 -6.94 27.86
C LEU A 201 -15.79 -6.41 29.23
N GLY A 202 -16.82 -5.56 29.32
CA GLY A 202 -17.25 -4.95 30.58
C GLY A 202 -16.25 -3.93 31.15
N LEU A 203 -15.38 -3.37 30.31
CA LEU A 203 -14.37 -2.39 30.75
C LEU A 203 -15.03 -1.06 31.12
N SER A 204 -14.58 -0.43 32.20
CA SER A 204 -15.08 0.87 32.68
C SER A 204 -14.38 2.05 32.00
N LEU A 205 -13.95 1.91 30.74
CA LEU A 205 -13.26 2.97 30.01
C LEU A 205 -14.24 4.05 29.54
N ARG A 206 -14.08 5.27 30.09
CA ARG A 206 -14.98 6.41 29.82
C ARG A 206 -14.19 7.70 29.60
N LEU A 207 -14.66 8.52 28.66
CA LEU A 207 -14.06 9.82 28.35
C LEU A 207 -14.05 10.72 29.61
N GLY A 208 -12.90 11.30 29.93
CA GLY A 208 -12.69 12.19 31.09
C GLY A 208 -12.43 11.49 32.42
N GLU A 209 -12.68 10.18 32.52
CA GLU A 209 -12.41 9.39 33.72
C GLU A 209 -10.96 8.86 33.74
N VAL A 210 -10.46 8.57 34.94
CA VAL A 210 -9.11 8.00 35.14
C VAL A 210 -9.13 6.52 34.71
N ALA A 211 -8.31 6.17 33.72
CA ALA A 211 -8.18 4.79 33.27
C ALA A 211 -7.42 3.93 34.28
N ARG A 212 -7.77 2.64 34.36
CA ARG A 212 -6.96 1.65 35.07
C ARG A 212 -6.05 0.94 34.08
N LEU A 213 -4.76 0.84 34.41
CA LEU A 213 -3.78 0.17 33.54
C LEU A 213 -4.19 -1.28 33.22
N ALA A 214 -4.78 -2.00 34.18
CA ALA A 214 -5.26 -3.35 33.97
C ALA A 214 -6.34 -3.45 32.88
N GLU A 215 -7.28 -2.49 32.83
CA GLU A 215 -8.33 -2.46 31.79
C GLU A 215 -7.74 -2.14 30.40
N LEU A 216 -6.70 -1.30 30.35
CA LEU A 216 -5.98 -0.99 29.11
C LEU A 216 -5.19 -2.21 28.61
N LYS A 217 -4.56 -2.97 29.52
CA LYS A 217 -3.87 -4.23 29.22
C LYS A 217 -4.86 -5.29 28.71
N GLU A 218 -5.99 -5.45 29.39
CA GLU A 218 -7.03 -6.40 28.96
C GLU A 218 -7.55 -6.11 27.54
N LEU A 219 -7.74 -4.83 27.20
CA LEU A 219 -8.10 -4.43 25.85
C LEU A 219 -7.00 -4.76 24.83
N ALA A 220 -5.74 -4.49 25.17
CA ALA A 220 -4.58 -4.79 24.33
C ALA A 220 -4.42 -6.31 24.07
N ASP A 221 -4.57 -7.12 25.12
CA ASP A 221 -4.58 -8.59 25.03
C ASP A 221 -5.71 -9.07 24.12
N ARG A 222 -6.89 -8.45 24.23
CA ARG A 222 -8.02 -8.78 23.37
C ARG A 222 -7.74 -8.48 21.91
N PHE A 223 -7.11 -7.35 21.59
CA PHE A 223 -6.70 -7.02 20.22
C PHE A 223 -5.75 -8.07 19.64
N ALA A 224 -4.68 -8.40 20.37
CA ALA A 224 -3.73 -9.43 19.94
C ALA A 224 -4.41 -10.80 19.75
N GLY A 225 -5.29 -11.18 20.69
CA GLY A 225 -6.05 -12.43 20.61
C GLY A 225 -7.05 -12.50 19.46
N ILE A 226 -7.61 -11.37 19.01
CA ILE A 226 -8.44 -11.30 17.79
C ILE A 226 -7.57 -11.57 16.56
N CYS A 227 -6.41 -10.90 16.44
CA CYS A 227 -5.50 -11.11 15.31
C CYS A 227 -4.95 -12.55 15.27
N ARG A 228 -4.65 -13.16 16.42
CA ARG A 228 -4.31 -14.59 16.52
C ARG A 228 -5.42 -15.47 15.96
N ARG A 229 -6.67 -15.27 16.38
CA ARG A 229 -7.81 -16.05 15.90
C ARG A 229 -8.00 -15.91 14.39
N ILE A 230 -7.86 -14.70 13.86
CA ILE A 230 -7.87 -14.45 12.42
C ILE A 230 -6.74 -15.22 11.71
N CYS A 231 -5.53 -15.22 12.29
CA CYS A 231 -4.38 -15.96 11.77
C CYS A 231 -4.63 -17.47 11.72
N LEU A 232 -5.25 -18.02 12.75
CA LEU A 232 -5.53 -19.45 12.89
C LEU A 232 -6.86 -19.91 12.27
N ASP A 233 -7.62 -18.98 11.68
CA ASP A 233 -8.94 -19.23 11.10
C ASP A 233 -9.99 -19.70 12.14
N GLU A 234 -9.86 -19.20 13.37
CA GLU A 234 -10.78 -19.47 14.46
C GLU A 234 -11.97 -18.48 14.47
N PRO A 235 -13.15 -18.89 14.98
CA PRO A 235 -14.34 -18.05 14.96
C PRO A 235 -14.20 -16.80 15.82
N LEU A 236 -14.73 -15.69 15.30
CA LEU A 236 -14.86 -14.41 15.98
C LEU A 236 -16.30 -14.15 16.40
N SER A 237 -16.50 -13.49 17.54
CA SER A 237 -17.81 -13.01 17.97
C SER A 237 -18.32 -11.87 17.06
N PRO A 238 -19.64 -11.58 17.05
CA PRO A 238 -20.19 -10.50 16.22
C PRO A 238 -19.57 -9.12 16.48
N ALA A 239 -19.17 -8.82 17.72
CA ALA A 239 -18.51 -7.54 18.05
C ALA A 239 -17.09 -7.46 17.48
N GLU A 240 -16.37 -8.59 17.44
CA GLU A 240 -15.01 -8.69 16.91
C GLU A 240 -15.02 -8.65 15.38
N GLN A 241 -16.01 -9.28 14.74
CA GLN A 241 -16.19 -9.19 13.28
C GLN A 241 -16.43 -7.76 12.80
N ARG A 242 -17.03 -6.89 13.62
CA ARG A 242 -17.25 -5.48 13.29
C ARG A 242 -15.97 -4.65 13.23
N LEU A 243 -14.84 -5.19 13.71
CA LEU A 243 -13.55 -4.52 13.59
C LEU A 243 -12.99 -4.60 12.18
N PHE A 244 -13.47 -5.49 11.32
CA PHE A 244 -13.05 -5.50 9.90
C PHE A 244 -13.48 -4.22 9.20
N ILE A 245 -12.53 -3.62 8.49
CA ILE A 245 -12.77 -2.43 7.68
C ILE A 245 -13.11 -2.90 6.26
N GLY A 246 -14.36 -2.70 5.85
CA GLY A 246 -14.83 -3.02 4.51
C GLY A 246 -15.16 -4.50 4.29
N HIS A 247 -14.18 -5.39 4.41
CA HIS A 247 -14.40 -6.83 4.24
C HIS A 247 -13.54 -7.70 5.17
N SER A 248 -13.94 -8.95 5.34
CA SER A 248 -13.19 -9.94 6.12
C SER A 248 -12.03 -10.54 5.33
N LYS A 249 -11.14 -11.24 6.06
CA LYS A 249 -10.15 -12.16 5.50
C LYS A 249 -10.82 -13.20 4.59
N ARG A 250 -10.15 -13.53 3.49
CA ARG A 250 -10.58 -14.51 2.47
C ARG A 250 -9.74 -15.79 2.52
N GLN A 251 -8.47 -15.68 2.93
CA GLN A 251 -7.56 -16.82 3.04
C GLN A 251 -7.84 -17.65 4.30
N GLY A 252 -7.47 -18.93 4.25
CA GLY A 252 -7.54 -19.84 5.40
C GLY A 252 -6.40 -19.60 6.40
N ARG A 253 -6.06 -20.62 7.17
CA ARG A 253 -5.01 -20.58 8.19
C ARG A 253 -3.66 -20.06 7.64
N LEU A 254 -3.01 -19.20 8.40
CA LEU A 254 -1.70 -18.62 8.09
C LEU A 254 -0.61 -19.28 8.94
N SER A 255 0.52 -19.62 8.32
CA SER A 255 1.61 -20.39 8.95
C SER A 255 2.80 -19.55 9.37
N ALA A 256 2.92 -18.33 8.86
CA ALA A 256 4.00 -17.42 9.20
C ALA A 256 3.51 -15.97 9.22
N VAL A 257 4.02 -15.19 10.18
CA VAL A 257 3.67 -13.78 10.34
C VAL A 257 4.88 -12.89 10.50
N MET A 258 4.77 -11.66 10.01
CA MET A 258 5.66 -10.54 10.28
C MET A 258 4.84 -9.40 10.90
N PHE A 259 5.49 -8.57 11.71
CA PHE A 259 4.86 -7.38 12.28
C PHE A 259 5.61 -6.12 11.83
N SER A 260 4.87 -5.14 11.34
CA SER A 260 5.40 -3.82 10.97
C SER A 260 4.53 -2.71 11.57
N GLY A 261 4.87 -1.45 11.31
CA GLY A 261 4.14 -0.32 11.86
C GLY A 261 4.68 0.18 13.19
N GLY A 262 4.08 1.27 13.69
CA GLY A 262 4.60 1.97 14.86
C GLY A 262 4.46 1.20 16.17
N VAL A 263 3.40 0.39 16.29
CA VAL A 263 3.21 -0.47 17.46
C VAL A 263 4.16 -1.66 17.43
N ALA A 264 4.59 -2.12 16.24
CA ALA A 264 5.53 -3.23 16.12
C ALA A 264 6.93 -2.95 16.69
N GLU A 265 7.28 -1.68 16.93
CA GLU A 265 8.51 -1.32 17.66
C GLU A 265 8.51 -1.86 19.10
N TYR A 266 7.33 -2.14 19.65
CA TYR A 266 7.08 -2.68 20.99
C TYR A 266 6.77 -4.19 20.99
N ILE A 267 6.84 -4.87 19.82
CA ILE A 267 6.71 -6.34 19.74
C ILE A 267 8.11 -6.93 19.92
N ARG A 268 8.47 -7.20 21.17
CA ARG A 268 9.79 -7.71 21.56
C ARG A 268 9.72 -8.38 22.93
N GLU A 269 10.71 -9.22 23.19
CA GLU A 269 10.93 -9.90 24.46
C GLU A 269 11.42 -8.90 25.52
N GLU A 270 10.53 -8.08 26.05
CA GLU A 270 10.81 -7.10 27.10
C GLU A 270 9.82 -7.20 28.27
N ALA A 271 10.14 -6.50 29.36
CA ALA A 271 9.30 -6.41 30.55
C ALA A 271 7.92 -5.80 30.24
N GLU A 272 6.91 -6.17 31.04
CA GLU A 272 5.55 -5.66 30.84
C GLU A 272 5.50 -4.12 30.89
N PRO A 273 4.99 -3.46 29.84
CA PRO A 273 4.92 -2.01 29.78
C PRO A 273 4.00 -1.43 30.87
N GLY A 274 4.42 -0.27 31.38
CA GLY A 274 3.76 0.45 32.47
C GLY A 274 3.12 1.78 32.05
N TRP A 275 2.75 2.60 33.03
CA TRP A 275 2.25 3.94 32.77
C TRP A 275 3.27 4.83 32.05
N ASP A 276 4.56 4.71 32.38
CA ASP A 276 5.61 5.52 31.75
C ASP A 276 5.64 5.34 30.23
N ASP A 277 5.46 4.10 29.74
CA ASP A 277 5.40 3.80 28.31
C ASP A 277 4.13 4.37 27.67
N VAL A 278 2.98 4.20 28.32
CA VAL A 278 1.69 4.73 27.86
C VAL A 278 1.73 6.25 27.76
N LEU A 279 2.25 6.92 28.79
CA LEU A 279 2.34 8.38 28.86
C LEU A 279 3.36 8.96 27.88
N ARG A 280 4.40 8.21 27.51
CA ARG A 280 5.37 8.63 26.50
C ARG A 280 4.74 8.98 25.16
N TYR A 281 3.68 8.27 24.77
CA TYR A 281 2.95 8.51 23.51
C TYR A 281 1.53 9.06 23.71
N GLY A 282 1.05 9.04 24.96
CA GLY A 282 -0.32 9.39 25.32
C GLY A 282 -1.34 8.37 24.82
N ASP A 283 -0.94 7.11 24.61
CA ASP A 283 -1.77 6.06 24.02
C ASP A 283 -1.36 4.65 24.46
N ILE A 284 -2.19 3.65 24.14
CA ILE A 284 -1.99 2.25 24.58
C ILE A 284 -1.08 1.43 23.66
N GLY A 285 -0.44 2.05 22.66
CA GLY A 285 0.42 1.38 21.68
C GLY A 285 1.46 0.43 22.29
N PRO A 286 2.22 0.84 23.32
CA PRO A 286 3.17 -0.06 23.98
C PRO A 286 2.52 -1.31 24.57
N LEU A 287 1.34 -1.18 25.18
CA LEU A 287 0.58 -2.32 25.72
C LEU A 287 0.16 -3.27 24.61
N VAL A 288 -0.32 -2.73 23.48
CA VAL A 288 -0.71 -3.52 22.30
C VAL A 288 0.50 -4.27 21.74
N GLY A 289 1.66 -3.63 21.59
CA GLY A 289 2.88 -4.29 21.11
C GLY A 289 3.30 -5.45 22.01
N ALA A 290 3.31 -5.25 23.33
CA ALA A 290 3.62 -6.31 24.28
C ALA A 290 2.62 -7.48 24.22
N ALA A 291 1.32 -7.19 24.12
CA ALA A 291 0.28 -8.19 23.98
C ALA A 291 0.46 -9.05 22.70
N PHE A 292 0.81 -8.42 21.57
CA PHE A 292 1.08 -9.14 20.32
C PHE A 292 2.28 -10.08 20.46
N TRP A 293 3.35 -9.64 21.11
CA TRP A 293 4.50 -10.51 21.42
C TRP A 293 4.04 -11.72 22.24
N GLN A 294 3.41 -11.50 23.39
CA GLN A 294 2.99 -12.57 24.30
C GLN A 294 2.05 -13.58 23.64
N VAL A 295 1.04 -13.10 22.91
CA VAL A 295 0.04 -13.96 22.28
C VAL A 295 0.66 -14.81 21.16
N PHE A 296 1.47 -14.23 20.28
CA PHE A 296 2.02 -14.95 19.13
C PHE A 296 3.27 -15.77 19.47
N SER A 297 4.10 -15.37 20.43
CA SER A 297 5.26 -16.17 20.86
C SER A 297 4.83 -17.48 21.52
N ALA A 298 3.61 -17.52 22.07
CA ALA A 298 2.99 -18.72 22.61
C ALA A 298 2.35 -19.64 21.55
N GLN A 299 2.41 -19.30 20.25
CA GLN A 299 1.83 -20.12 19.17
C GLN A 299 2.93 -20.89 18.42
N PRO A 300 3.25 -22.15 18.79
CA PRO A 300 4.32 -22.92 18.14
C PRO A 300 4.03 -23.22 16.66
N GLU A 301 2.76 -23.20 16.28
CA GLU A 301 2.25 -23.45 14.94
C GLU A 301 2.30 -22.24 14.00
N VAL A 302 2.63 -21.04 14.50
CA VAL A 302 2.76 -19.83 13.70
C VAL A 302 4.20 -19.34 13.78
N LYS A 303 4.90 -19.35 12.65
CA LYS A 303 6.28 -18.90 12.60
C LYS A 303 6.35 -17.38 12.68
N LEU A 304 6.92 -16.85 13.76
CA LEU A 304 7.30 -15.44 13.89
C LEU A 304 8.54 -15.16 13.05
N LEU A 305 8.40 -14.30 12.04
CA LEU A 305 9.50 -13.87 11.18
C LEU A 305 9.94 -12.45 11.53
N ASN A 306 11.24 -12.21 11.45
CA ASN A 306 11.79 -10.87 11.62
C ASN A 306 11.56 -10.04 10.34
N PRO A 307 10.85 -8.91 10.42
CA PRO A 307 10.69 -8.00 9.29
C PRO A 307 12.02 -7.30 8.99
N ARG A 308 12.21 -6.90 7.72
CA ARG A 308 13.35 -6.06 7.34
C ARG A 308 13.20 -4.63 7.87
N GLU A 309 12.00 -4.08 7.82
CA GLU A 309 11.64 -2.76 8.30
C GLU A 309 10.33 -2.84 9.08
N ARG A 310 10.24 -2.08 10.19
CA ARG A 310 9.07 -2.04 11.09
C ARG A 310 8.21 -0.80 10.82
N ILE A 311 8.38 0.27 11.58
CA ILE A 311 7.59 1.51 11.45
C ILE A 311 7.72 2.20 10.07
N ARG A 312 8.77 1.88 9.30
CA ARG A 312 9.04 2.43 7.97
C ARG A 312 8.69 1.50 6.82
N ALA A 313 8.07 0.35 7.09
CA ALA A 313 7.74 -0.62 6.05
C ALA A 313 6.95 0.01 4.90
N THR A 314 5.87 0.75 5.21
CA THR A 314 4.99 1.37 4.22
C THR A 314 5.72 2.38 3.32
N VAL A 315 6.50 3.29 3.92
CA VAL A 315 7.26 4.30 3.15
C VAL A 315 8.42 3.70 2.36
N ILE A 316 9.05 2.63 2.87
CA ILE A 316 10.14 1.95 2.17
C ILE A 316 9.62 1.12 1.00
N GLY A 317 8.49 0.43 1.20
CA GLY A 317 7.77 -0.28 0.14
C GLY A 317 7.29 0.66 -0.98
N ALA A 318 7.01 1.93 -0.65
CA ALA A 318 6.67 2.95 -1.63
C ALA A 318 7.88 3.67 -2.25
N GLY A 319 9.00 3.76 -1.53
CA GLY A 319 10.06 4.76 -1.79
C GLY A 319 11.13 4.38 -2.81
N SER A 320 10.79 3.77 -3.94
CA SER A 320 11.78 3.40 -4.96
C SER A 320 11.18 3.61 -6.35
N TYR A 321 11.77 4.46 -7.20
CA TYR A 321 11.10 4.93 -8.42
C TYR A 321 11.98 4.86 -9.69
N ALA A 322 11.49 4.25 -10.76
CA ALA A 322 12.10 4.31 -12.09
C ALA A 322 11.09 4.87 -13.10
N VAL A 323 11.53 5.77 -14.01
CA VAL A 323 10.78 6.23 -15.19
C VAL A 323 11.17 5.38 -16.38
N ARG A 324 10.19 4.80 -17.06
CA ARG A 324 10.37 4.31 -18.44
C ARG A 324 9.51 5.11 -19.38
N LEU A 325 10.13 5.70 -20.40
CA LEU A 325 9.44 6.39 -21.49
C LEU A 325 9.32 5.41 -22.67
N SER A 326 8.12 4.87 -22.90
CA SER A 326 7.86 3.99 -24.05
C SER A 326 7.12 4.75 -25.15
N GLY A 327 7.54 4.56 -26.40
CA GLY A 327 6.78 4.94 -27.58
C GLY A 327 6.15 3.70 -28.18
N SER A 328 4.83 3.55 -28.01
CA SER A 328 4.08 2.32 -28.30
C SER A 328 3.20 2.42 -29.55
N THR A 329 2.87 1.25 -30.12
CA THR A 329 1.79 1.15 -31.10
C THR A 329 0.47 1.25 -30.35
N VAL A 330 -0.46 2.06 -30.86
CA VAL A 330 -1.59 2.54 -30.04
C VAL A 330 -2.94 2.23 -30.69
N MET A 331 -3.88 1.78 -29.84
CA MET A 331 -5.31 1.95 -30.03
C MET A 331 -5.85 2.81 -28.89
N MET A 332 -6.12 4.09 -29.17
CA MET A 332 -6.58 5.07 -28.17
C MET A 332 -7.35 6.21 -28.85
N ASN A 333 -8.24 6.86 -28.11
CA ASN A 333 -8.78 8.18 -28.43
C ASN A 333 -8.06 9.22 -27.53
N ASP A 334 -7.45 10.24 -28.14
CA ASP A 334 -6.71 11.31 -27.43
C ASP A 334 -7.58 12.15 -26.47
N GLU A 335 -8.90 12.07 -26.59
CA GLU A 335 -9.84 12.69 -25.63
C GLU A 335 -9.85 12.00 -24.25
N LEU A 336 -9.32 10.77 -24.16
CA LEU A 336 -9.29 9.99 -22.92
C LEU A 336 -8.05 10.27 -22.05
N VAL A 337 -7.14 11.12 -22.53
CA VAL A 337 -5.83 11.43 -21.91
C VAL A 337 -5.63 12.95 -21.77
N PRO A 338 -4.79 13.45 -20.84
CA PRO A 338 -3.82 12.72 -20.04
C PRO A 338 -4.43 11.90 -18.90
N LEU A 339 -3.85 10.74 -18.64
CA LEU A 339 -4.08 9.95 -17.44
C LEU A 339 -2.81 10.02 -16.58
N THR A 340 -2.96 10.20 -15.28
CA THR A 340 -1.83 10.37 -14.35
C THR A 340 -2.03 9.50 -13.11
N ASN A 341 -0.96 8.84 -12.68
CA ASN A 341 -0.88 7.94 -11.54
C ASN A 341 -1.99 6.87 -11.58
N ILE A 342 -2.11 6.18 -12.73
CA ILE A 342 -3.04 5.06 -12.87
C ILE A 342 -2.38 3.77 -12.35
N PRO A 343 -2.88 3.15 -11.27
CA PRO A 343 -2.29 1.93 -10.73
C PRO A 343 -2.40 0.75 -11.71
N VAL A 344 -1.39 -0.10 -11.71
CA VAL A 344 -1.27 -1.28 -12.56
C VAL A 344 -1.67 -2.54 -11.81
N ILE A 345 -2.54 -3.33 -12.42
CA ILE A 345 -2.85 -4.71 -12.06
C ILE A 345 -2.25 -5.61 -13.12
N ARG A 346 -1.27 -6.42 -12.73
CA ARG A 346 -0.67 -7.41 -13.62
C ARG A 346 -1.39 -8.75 -13.50
N LEU A 347 -1.78 -9.32 -14.64
CA LEU A 347 -2.43 -10.64 -14.73
C LEU A 347 -1.52 -11.63 -15.45
N GLU A 348 -1.32 -12.80 -14.86
CA GLU A 348 -0.42 -13.84 -15.40
C GLU A 348 -1.18 -15.04 -15.99
N HIS A 349 -2.41 -15.31 -15.54
CA HIS A 349 -3.16 -16.51 -15.92
C HIS A 349 -3.98 -16.35 -17.21
N LEU A 350 -3.35 -15.86 -18.28
CA LEU A 350 -4.02 -15.45 -19.53
C LEU A 350 -4.75 -16.59 -20.27
N ALA A 351 -4.29 -17.83 -20.08
CA ALA A 351 -4.80 -19.00 -20.80
C ALA A 351 -6.12 -19.57 -20.22
N CYS A 352 -6.48 -19.19 -18.99
CA CYS A 352 -7.65 -19.72 -18.29
C CYS A 352 -8.59 -18.56 -17.88
N PRO A 353 -9.72 -18.36 -18.57
CA PRO A 353 -10.63 -17.24 -18.32
C PRO A 353 -11.13 -17.15 -16.87
N GLU A 354 -11.41 -18.29 -16.24
CA GLU A 354 -11.86 -18.36 -14.85
C GLU A 354 -10.76 -17.90 -13.88
N ALA A 355 -9.52 -18.36 -14.09
CA ALA A 355 -8.38 -17.95 -13.28
C ALA A 355 -8.05 -16.47 -13.46
N LEU A 356 -8.08 -15.98 -14.71
CA LEU A 356 -7.89 -14.56 -15.04
C LEU A 356 -8.93 -13.68 -14.34
N ARG A 357 -10.20 -14.10 -14.35
CA ARG A 357 -11.30 -13.39 -13.69
C ARG A 357 -11.11 -13.33 -12.18
N GLU A 358 -10.72 -14.43 -11.56
CA GLU A 358 -10.49 -14.48 -10.12
C GLU A 358 -9.25 -13.68 -9.70
N GLU A 359 -8.16 -13.79 -10.45
CA GLU A 359 -6.96 -12.98 -10.26
C GLU A 359 -7.27 -11.49 -10.36
N TYR A 360 -8.02 -11.08 -11.40
CA TYR A 360 -8.50 -9.71 -11.55
C TYR A 360 -9.33 -9.27 -10.35
N ARG A 361 -10.29 -10.09 -9.91
CA ARG A 361 -11.16 -9.78 -8.78
C ARG A 361 -10.37 -9.52 -7.50
N VAL A 362 -9.36 -10.35 -7.21
CA VAL A 362 -8.51 -10.21 -6.02
C VAL A 362 -7.67 -8.94 -6.13
N LYS A 363 -6.92 -8.77 -7.22
CA LYS A 363 -6.00 -7.62 -7.39
C LYS A 363 -6.75 -6.28 -7.54
N ARG A 364 -7.94 -6.27 -8.14
CA ARG A 364 -8.78 -5.07 -8.26
C ARG A 364 -9.36 -4.62 -6.94
N ALA A 365 -9.64 -5.53 -6.01
CA ALA A 365 -10.24 -5.20 -4.72
C ALA A 365 -9.32 -4.32 -3.84
N VAL A 366 -8.00 -4.40 -4.05
CA VAL A 366 -6.98 -3.60 -3.33
C VAL A 366 -7.15 -2.10 -3.56
N TYR A 367 -7.70 -1.71 -4.72
CA TYR A 367 -7.88 -0.32 -5.10
C TYR A 367 -9.32 0.15 -4.85
N PRO A 368 -9.55 1.42 -4.46
CA PRO A 368 -10.87 2.01 -4.31
C PRO A 368 -11.85 1.70 -5.46
N ALA A 369 -13.12 1.49 -5.13
CA ALA A 369 -14.17 1.26 -6.11
C ALA A 369 -14.31 2.48 -7.04
N GLY A 370 -14.38 2.24 -8.36
CA GLY A 370 -14.46 3.30 -9.37
C GLY A 370 -13.14 4.01 -9.67
N GLN A 371 -12.04 3.69 -8.99
CA GLN A 371 -10.71 4.12 -9.42
C GLN A 371 -10.33 3.43 -10.73
N GLN A 372 -9.88 4.23 -11.70
CA GLN A 372 -9.29 3.76 -12.95
C GLN A 372 -8.03 2.94 -12.65
N VAL A 373 -7.90 1.78 -13.29
CA VAL A 373 -6.73 0.90 -13.20
C VAL A 373 -6.22 0.59 -14.61
N ALA A 374 -4.95 0.21 -14.74
CA ALA A 374 -4.37 -0.34 -15.95
C ALA A 374 -4.15 -1.84 -15.79
N ILE A 375 -4.49 -2.63 -16.80
CA ILE A 375 -4.27 -4.08 -16.81
C ILE A 375 -2.99 -4.37 -17.60
N ALA A 376 -1.95 -4.84 -16.92
CA ALA A 376 -0.68 -5.23 -17.53
C ALA A 376 -0.65 -6.73 -17.83
N LEU A 377 -0.18 -7.09 -19.03
CA LEU A 377 -0.10 -8.47 -19.51
C LEU A 377 1.21 -8.68 -20.26
N THR A 378 1.79 -9.87 -20.19
CA THR A 378 2.89 -10.25 -21.07
C THR A 378 2.43 -10.25 -22.55
N GLY A 379 1.22 -10.72 -22.81
CA GLY A 379 0.68 -10.98 -24.15
C GLY A 379 0.64 -12.48 -24.49
N PRO A 380 -0.12 -12.88 -25.51
CA PRO A 380 -0.29 -14.29 -25.88
C PRO A 380 0.98 -14.89 -26.49
N THR A 381 1.40 -16.07 -26.03
CA THR A 381 2.65 -16.73 -26.44
C THR A 381 2.68 -17.15 -27.91
N GLY A 382 1.54 -17.59 -28.47
CA GLY A 382 1.43 -18.06 -29.85
C GLY A 382 0.97 -17.00 -30.85
N GLY A 383 0.44 -15.87 -30.36
CA GLY A 383 -0.03 -14.76 -31.20
C GLY A 383 -1.21 -15.09 -32.12
N SER A 384 -1.88 -16.24 -31.91
CA SER A 384 -2.96 -16.66 -32.79
C SER A 384 -4.21 -15.79 -32.58
N TYR A 385 -5.03 -15.66 -33.62
CA TYR A 385 -6.31 -14.95 -33.53
C TYR A 385 -7.22 -15.54 -32.45
N GLU A 386 -7.22 -16.87 -32.29
CA GLU A 386 -8.04 -17.56 -31.28
C GLU A 386 -7.59 -17.25 -29.86
N GLU A 387 -6.28 -17.19 -29.59
CA GLU A 387 -5.75 -16.80 -28.28
C GLU A 387 -6.09 -15.34 -27.94
N LEU A 388 -5.88 -14.43 -28.88
CA LEU A 388 -6.26 -13.01 -28.71
C LEU A 388 -7.77 -12.85 -28.51
N ALA A 389 -8.58 -13.66 -29.19
CA ALA A 389 -10.02 -13.62 -29.02
C ALA A 389 -10.46 -14.08 -27.63
N LYS A 390 -9.93 -15.22 -27.17
CA LYS A 390 -10.17 -15.73 -25.81
C LYS A 390 -9.73 -14.74 -24.73
N LEU A 391 -8.57 -14.11 -24.92
CA LEU A 391 -8.07 -13.07 -24.01
C LEU A 391 -9.02 -11.87 -23.96
N ALA A 392 -9.47 -11.38 -25.12
CA ALA A 392 -10.42 -10.26 -25.18
C ALA A 392 -11.73 -10.59 -24.45
N ASP A 393 -12.29 -11.79 -24.68
CA ASP A 393 -13.52 -12.22 -24.03
C ASP A 393 -13.35 -12.38 -22.51
N GLY A 394 -12.22 -12.95 -22.07
CA GLY A 394 -11.85 -13.08 -20.67
C GLY A 394 -11.72 -11.72 -19.97
N LEU A 395 -11.03 -10.76 -20.59
CA LEU A 395 -10.89 -9.40 -20.08
C LEU A 395 -12.23 -8.67 -19.98
N LEU A 396 -13.08 -8.77 -21.01
CA LEU A 396 -14.41 -8.17 -20.99
C LEU A 396 -15.29 -8.78 -19.90
N ALA A 397 -15.23 -10.10 -19.71
CA ALA A 397 -15.96 -10.80 -18.65
C ALA A 397 -15.45 -10.42 -17.25
N ALA A 398 -14.13 -10.35 -17.06
CA ALA A 398 -13.51 -9.97 -15.79
C ALA A 398 -13.83 -8.53 -15.39
N THR A 399 -13.86 -7.63 -16.38
CA THR A 399 -14.07 -6.19 -16.17
C THR A 399 -15.51 -5.73 -16.41
N ALA A 400 -16.46 -6.65 -16.57
CA ALA A 400 -17.84 -6.34 -16.98
C ALA A 400 -18.58 -5.37 -16.04
N LYS A 401 -18.17 -5.28 -14.76
CA LYS A 401 -18.77 -4.41 -13.75
C LYS A 401 -18.16 -3.01 -13.71
N GLU A 402 -17.15 -2.73 -14.52
CA GLU A 402 -16.46 -1.44 -14.50
C GLU A 402 -16.99 -0.51 -15.60
N ALA A 403 -17.42 0.68 -15.19
CA ALA A 403 -17.90 1.71 -16.11
C ALA A 403 -16.78 2.57 -16.73
N GLN A 404 -15.54 2.33 -16.31
CA GLN A 404 -14.37 3.12 -16.68
C GLN A 404 -13.65 2.57 -17.93
N ILE A 405 -12.63 3.30 -18.38
CA ILE A 405 -11.85 2.96 -19.57
C ILE A 405 -11.22 1.58 -19.36
N LEU A 406 -11.34 0.68 -20.33
CA LEU A 406 -10.57 -0.55 -20.35
C LEU A 406 -9.16 -0.23 -20.84
N LEU A 407 -8.26 0.01 -19.89
CA LEU A 407 -6.86 0.35 -20.15
C LEU A 407 -6.00 -0.91 -20.05
N VAL A 408 -5.45 -1.36 -21.17
CA VAL A 408 -4.62 -2.56 -21.28
C VAL A 408 -3.24 -2.19 -21.78
N VAL A 409 -2.22 -2.61 -21.05
CA VAL A 409 -0.79 -2.45 -21.40
C VAL A 409 -0.18 -3.83 -21.59
N MET A 410 0.55 -4.01 -22.70
CA MET A 410 1.15 -5.28 -23.05
C MET A 410 2.65 -5.16 -23.31
N GLU A 411 3.39 -6.21 -22.98
CA GLU A 411 4.81 -6.29 -23.32
C GLU A 411 5.02 -6.58 -24.81
N GLN A 412 4.20 -7.46 -25.37
CA GLN A 412 4.25 -7.85 -26.78
C GLN A 412 3.42 -6.92 -27.67
N ASP A 413 3.81 -6.83 -28.94
CA ASP A 413 3.30 -5.92 -29.99
C ASP A 413 1.91 -6.30 -30.53
N TYR A 414 0.91 -6.39 -29.64
CA TYR A 414 -0.46 -6.81 -29.98
C TYR A 414 -1.54 -5.76 -29.70
N ALA A 415 -1.19 -4.53 -29.30
CA ALA A 415 -2.17 -3.59 -28.76
C ALA A 415 -3.23 -3.18 -29.76
N LYS A 416 -2.83 -2.98 -31.02
CA LYS A 416 -3.79 -2.65 -32.08
C LYS A 416 -4.78 -3.80 -32.33
N ALA A 417 -4.31 -5.03 -32.38
CA ALA A 417 -5.13 -6.21 -32.63
C ALA A 417 -6.10 -6.47 -31.48
N LEU A 418 -5.59 -6.50 -30.24
CA LEU A 418 -6.40 -6.69 -29.04
C LEU A 418 -7.38 -5.52 -28.84
N GLY A 419 -6.92 -4.29 -29.00
CA GLY A 419 -7.74 -3.09 -28.85
C GLY A 419 -8.92 -3.04 -29.84
N LEU A 420 -8.72 -3.46 -31.09
CA LEU A 420 -9.81 -3.61 -32.07
C LEU A 420 -10.84 -4.65 -31.62
N MET A 421 -10.37 -5.82 -31.14
CA MET A 421 -11.26 -6.88 -30.64
C MET A 421 -12.08 -6.42 -29.43
N LEU A 422 -11.43 -5.79 -28.46
CA LEU A 422 -12.08 -5.25 -27.26
C LEU A 422 -13.13 -4.20 -27.63
N LYS A 423 -12.82 -3.29 -28.57
CA LYS A 423 -13.76 -2.25 -29.03
C LYS A 423 -14.95 -2.85 -29.77
N HIS A 424 -14.74 -3.85 -30.63
CA HIS A 424 -15.80 -4.47 -31.42
C HIS A 424 -16.72 -5.34 -30.55
N ARG A 425 -16.16 -6.10 -29.61
CA ARG A 425 -16.90 -7.03 -28.75
C ARG A 425 -17.49 -6.34 -27.50
N GLY A 426 -16.84 -5.29 -26.99
CA GLY A 426 -17.17 -4.62 -25.74
C GLY A 426 -18.30 -3.58 -25.81
N ALA A 427 -19.21 -3.66 -26.78
CA ALA A 427 -20.44 -2.86 -26.86
C ALA A 427 -20.25 -1.34 -26.57
N ALA A 428 -19.34 -0.68 -27.29
CA ALA A 428 -19.03 0.77 -27.17
C ALA A 428 -18.26 1.21 -25.91
N ARG A 429 -17.66 0.28 -25.16
CA ARG A 429 -16.72 0.62 -24.08
C ARG A 429 -15.52 1.40 -24.61
N GLN A 430 -15.09 2.40 -23.85
CA GLN A 430 -13.84 3.12 -24.11
C GLN A 430 -12.65 2.21 -23.82
N VAL A 431 -11.76 2.05 -24.79
CA VAL A 431 -10.59 1.17 -24.70
C VAL A 431 -9.34 1.99 -24.98
N ILE A 432 -8.32 1.81 -24.15
CA ILE A 432 -6.95 2.22 -24.42
C ILE A 432 -6.12 0.95 -24.41
N SER A 433 -5.48 0.62 -25.52
CA SER A 433 -4.55 -0.51 -25.59
C SER A 433 -3.19 -0.02 -26.09
N LEU A 434 -2.15 -0.33 -25.32
CA LEU A 434 -0.77 0.05 -25.56
C LEU A 434 0.11 -1.20 -25.48
N ASP A 435 1.11 -1.31 -26.33
CA ASP A 435 2.06 -2.43 -26.34
C ASP A 435 3.50 -1.98 -26.15
N ARG A 436 4.43 -2.92 -26.01
CA ARG A 436 5.85 -2.67 -25.74
C ARG A 436 6.07 -1.89 -24.45
N ILE A 437 5.21 -2.16 -23.46
CA ILE A 437 5.26 -1.58 -22.12
C ILE A 437 5.31 -2.72 -21.13
N HIS A 438 6.45 -2.85 -20.45
CA HIS A 438 6.60 -3.74 -19.32
C HIS A 438 6.26 -2.99 -18.04
N ALA A 439 5.20 -3.45 -17.36
CA ALA A 439 4.76 -2.91 -16.07
C ALA A 439 4.56 -4.07 -15.07
N GLN A 440 5.06 -3.89 -13.86
CA GLN A 440 5.06 -4.86 -12.76
C GLN A 440 3.86 -4.64 -11.82
N PRO A 441 3.52 -5.63 -10.95
CA PRO A 441 2.50 -5.44 -9.92
C PRO A 441 2.84 -4.23 -9.03
N GLY A 442 1.86 -3.34 -8.83
CA GLY A 442 1.99 -2.14 -8.01
C GLY A 442 2.71 -0.96 -8.67
N ASP A 443 3.06 -1.07 -9.96
CA ASP A 443 3.44 0.08 -10.79
C ASP A 443 2.27 1.06 -10.93
N TYR A 444 2.59 2.30 -11.29
CA TYR A 444 1.66 3.32 -11.74
C TYR A 444 2.04 3.76 -13.15
N ILE A 445 1.07 4.14 -13.97
CA ILE A 445 1.34 4.66 -15.31
C ILE A 445 0.71 6.03 -15.53
N ASP A 446 1.47 6.89 -16.18
CA ASP A 446 0.99 8.13 -16.78
C ASP A 446 0.97 7.98 -18.28
N ILE A 447 -0.09 8.46 -18.92
CA ILE A 447 -0.30 8.39 -20.36
C ILE A 447 -0.60 9.80 -20.83
N GLY A 448 0.28 10.36 -21.67
CA GLY A 448 0.06 11.67 -22.28
C GLY A 448 -0.71 11.59 -23.59
N LYS A 449 -0.87 12.75 -24.24
CA LYS A 449 -1.48 12.85 -25.57
C LYS A 449 -0.52 12.34 -26.65
N SER A 450 -1.07 11.78 -27.73
CA SER A 450 -0.27 11.39 -28.89
C SER A 450 0.49 12.58 -29.48
N VAL A 451 1.78 12.40 -29.74
CA VAL A 451 2.65 13.36 -30.43
C VAL A 451 3.31 12.64 -31.60
N ALA A 452 3.09 13.12 -32.82
CA ALA A 452 3.63 12.51 -34.04
C ALA A 452 3.35 11.00 -34.18
N GLY A 453 2.18 10.53 -33.71
CA GLY A 453 1.76 9.13 -33.79
C GLY A 453 2.32 8.23 -32.69
N THR A 454 3.00 8.79 -31.68
CA THR A 454 3.53 8.07 -30.52
C THR A 454 2.87 8.60 -29.25
N VAL A 455 2.48 7.69 -28.34
CA VAL A 455 1.93 8.07 -27.03
C VAL A 455 3.04 8.02 -25.99
N PRO A 456 3.34 9.13 -25.30
CA PRO A 456 4.30 9.11 -24.20
C PRO A 456 3.66 8.40 -23.01
N VAL A 457 4.26 7.28 -22.62
CA VAL A 457 3.88 6.56 -21.41
C VAL A 457 5.04 6.58 -20.43
N VAL A 458 4.74 6.95 -19.19
CA VAL A 458 5.67 6.87 -18.07
C VAL A 458 5.21 5.76 -17.14
N VAL A 459 5.98 4.68 -17.06
CA VAL A 459 5.80 3.68 -16.00
C VAL A 459 6.58 4.14 -14.78
N LYS A 460 5.89 4.24 -13.66
CA LYS A 460 6.36 4.65 -12.34
C LYS A 460 6.30 3.43 -11.44
N THR A 461 7.41 2.73 -11.32
CA THR A 461 7.49 1.58 -10.41
C THR A 461 7.63 2.07 -8.98
N LEU A 462 6.84 1.56 -8.05
CA LEU A 462 7.17 1.60 -6.63
C LEU A 462 7.98 0.31 -6.39
N ILE A 463 9.32 0.36 -6.34
CA ILE A 463 10.10 -0.90 -6.36
C ILE A 463 9.89 -1.65 -5.04
N PHE A 464 9.30 -2.84 -5.22
CA PHE A 464 8.96 -3.79 -4.18
C PHE A 464 9.98 -4.92 -4.00
N LYS A 465 11.01 -5.01 -4.85
CA LYS A 465 12.05 -6.05 -4.82
C LYS A 465 13.45 -5.43 -4.71
N SER A 466 14.17 -5.78 -3.65
CA SER A 466 15.59 -5.46 -3.44
C SER A 466 16.50 -6.52 -4.04
#